data_AF-A0A7Y4TFB0-F1
#
_entry.id   AF-A0A7Y4TFB0-F1
#
_cell.length_a   1.000
_cell.length_b   1.000
_cell.length_c   1.000
_cell.angle_alpha   90.00
_cell.angle_beta   90.00
_cell.angle_gamma   90.00
#
_symmetry.space_group_name_H-M   'P 1'
#
loop_
_entity.id
_entity.type
_entity.pdbx_description
1 polymer ?
#
loop_
_entity_poly.entity_id
_entity_poly.type
_entity_poly.pdbx_seq_one_letter_code
_entity_poly.pdbx_strand_id
1 'polypeptide(L)' 'MTLDERQEMLKIVEAHERTLGVAEACARTTRDLAAEVGRGSVPAKEDLLQTVQEAERVLTECAGVRQEIERLLRQLR' A
#
# COMPACT_ATOMS: atom_id res chain seq x y z
N MET A 1 -27.11 11.28 -5.12
CA MET A 1 -26.05 11.00 -6.10
C MET A 1 -26.71 10.58 -7.39
N THR A 2 -26.40 11.29 -8.48
CA THR A 2 -26.86 10.93 -9.83
C THR A 2 -26.10 9.71 -10.35
N LEU A 3 -26.57 9.10 -11.44
CA LEU A 3 -25.87 7.97 -12.07
C LEU A 3 -24.49 8.37 -12.59
N ASP A 4 -24.36 9.57 -13.15
CA ASP A 4 -23.10 10.10 -13.67
C ASP A 4 -22.10 10.35 -12.53
N GLU A 5 -22.55 10.95 -11.43
CA GLU A 5 -21.73 11.14 -10.22
C GLU A 5 -21.23 9.80 -9.66
N ARG A 6 -22.09 8.77 -9.66
CA ARG A 6 -21.73 7.41 -9.20
C ARG A 6 -20.67 6.76 -10.09
N GLN A 7 -20.82 6.88 -11.42
CA GLN A 7 -19.87 6.32 -12.36
C GLN A 7 -18.51 6.99 -12.28
N GLU A 8 -18.48 8.32 -12.10
CA GLU A 8 -17.22 9.04 -11.95
C GLU A 8 -16.53 8.69 -10.63
N MET A 9 -17.29 8.59 -9.54
CA MET A 9 -16.76 8.12 -8.25
C MET A 9 -16.18 6.70 -8.37
N LEU A 10 -16.84 5.80 -9.09
CA LEU A 10 -16.34 4.43 -9.30
C LEU A 10 -14.97 4.42 -9.99
N LYS A 11 -14.79 5.22 -11.06
CA LYS A 11 -13.49 5.33 -11.75
C LYS A 11 -12.38 5.81 -10.82
N ILE A 12 -12.68 6.79 -9.97
CA ILE A 12 -11.72 7.34 -9.00
C ILE A 12 -11.31 6.27 -7.99
N VAL A 13 -12.28 5.51 -7.47
CA VAL A 13 -12.01 4.43 -6.50
C VAL A 13 -11.18 3.31 -7.14
N GLU A 14 -11.49 2.89 -8.37
CA GLU A 14 -10.71 1.89 -9.11
C GLU A 14 -9.30 2.38 -9.48
N ALA A 15 -9.11 3.68 -9.71
CA ALA A 15 -7.78 4.26 -9.88
C ALA A 15 -6.98 4.21 -8.57
N HIS A 16 -7.61 4.50 -7.43
CA HIS A 16 -6.97 4.42 -6.12
C HIS A 16 -6.59 2.98 -5.75
N GLU A 17 -7.41 1.99 -6.11
CA GLU A 17 -7.11 0.57 -5.90
C GLU A 17 -5.81 0.16 -6.62
N ARG A 18 -5.63 0.62 -7.87
CA ARG A 18 -4.41 0.37 -8.64
C ARG A 18 -3.19 1.05 -8.01
N THR A 19 -3.31 2.31 -7.62
CA THR A 19 -2.24 3.06 -6.93
C THR A 19 -1.83 2.38 -5.63
N LEU A 20 -2.81 1.90 -4.86
CA LEU A 20 -2.56 1.16 -3.62
C LEU A 20 -1.79 -0.13 -3.87
N GLY A 21 -2.13 -0.87 -4.93
CA GLY A 21 -1.39 -2.07 -5.33
C GLY A 21 0.10 -1.79 -5.62
N VAL A 22 0.41 -0.67 -6.26
CA VAL A 22 1.80 -0.24 -6.50
C VAL A 22 2.51 0.11 -5.18
N ALA A 23 1.86 0.87 -4.31
CA ALA A 23 2.44 1.25 -3.02
C ALA A 23 2.77 0.02 -2.15
N GLU A 24 1.86 -0.96 -2.09
CA GLU A 24 2.09 -2.22 -1.39
C GLU A 24 3.26 -3.02 -2.00
N ALA A 25 3.35 -3.11 -3.33
CA ALA A 25 4.44 -3.81 -3.99
C ALA A 25 5.80 -3.17 -3.69
N CYS A 26 5.88 -1.84 -3.71
CA CYS A 26 7.07 -1.10 -3.33
C CYS A 26 7.45 -1.35 -1.87
N ALA A 27 6.50 -1.26 -0.94
CA ALA A 27 6.76 -1.47 0.48
C ALA A 27 7.22 -2.92 0.77
N ARG A 28 6.59 -3.93 0.15
CA ARG A 28 7.05 -5.34 0.26
C ARG A 28 8.48 -5.50 -0.25
N THR A 29 8.77 -4.96 -1.43
CA THR A 29 10.11 -5.06 -2.04
C THR A 29 11.17 -4.40 -1.16
N THR A 30 10.89 -3.21 -0.63
CA THR A 30 11.80 -2.50 0.28
C THR A 30 12.06 -3.30 1.56
N ARG A 31 11.01 -3.86 2.17
CA ARG A 31 11.14 -4.70 3.37
C ARG A 31 12.01 -5.93 3.10
N ASP A 32 11.73 -6.63 2.00
CA ASP A 32 12.40 -7.87 1.65
C ASP A 32 13.88 -7.63 1.29
N LEU A 33 14.17 -6.55 0.55
CA LEU A 33 15.54 -6.12 0.24
C LEU A 33 16.30 -5.71 1.50
N ALA A 34 15.69 -4.94 2.41
CA ALA A 34 16.32 -4.57 3.66
C ALA A 34 16.64 -5.79 4.55
N ALA A 35 15.74 -6.78 4.57
CA ALA A 35 15.97 -8.04 5.26
C ALA A 35 17.08 -8.89 4.61
N GLU A 36 17.22 -8.83 3.28
CA GLU A 36 18.32 -9.47 2.53
C GLU A 36 19.67 -8.83 2.81
N VAL A 37 19.76 -7.50 2.73
CA VAL A 37 21.00 -6.75 3.00
C VAL A 37 21.45 -6.92 4.45
N GLY A 38 20.52 -7.05 5.39
CA GLY A 38 20.83 -7.33 6.80
C GLY A 38 21.58 -8.65 7.03
N ARG A 39 21.52 -9.57 6.06
CA ARG A 39 22.29 -10.84 6.07
C ARG A 39 23.71 -10.69 5.50
N GLY A 40 24.02 -9.59 4.80
CA GLY A 40 25.23 -9.41 3.98
C GLY A 40 26.15 -8.22 4.34
N SER A 41 25.79 -7.36 5.31
CA SER A 41 26.48 -6.10 5.72
C SER A 41 26.23 -4.87 4.82
N VAL A 42 26.35 -3.67 5.42
CA VAL A 42 26.14 -2.28 4.94
C VAL A 42 24.87 -2.05 4.10
N PRO A 43 23.88 -1.24 4.55
CA PRO A 43 23.91 -0.29 5.68
C PRO A 43 23.96 -0.95 7.07
N ALA A 44 24.08 -0.13 8.12
CA ALA A 44 24.07 -0.62 9.49
C ALA A 44 22.77 -1.39 9.78
N LYS A 45 22.84 -2.38 10.67
CA LYS A 45 21.70 -3.22 11.01
C LYS A 45 20.53 -2.40 11.55
N GLU A 46 20.82 -1.34 12.31
CA GLU A 46 19.83 -0.42 12.86
C GLU A 46 19.07 0.33 11.77
N ASP A 47 19.76 0.83 10.74
CA ASP A 47 19.13 1.52 9.59
C ASP A 47 18.23 0.58 8.78
N LEU A 48 18.65 -0.69 8.65
CA LEU A 48 17.87 -1.73 7.98
C LEU A 48 16.63 -2.12 8.78
N LEU A 49 16.75 -2.22 10.11
CA LEU A 49 15.60 -2.46 10.99
C LEU A 49 14.60 -1.31 10.90
N GLN A 50 15.06 -0.05 10.90
CA GLN A 50 14.20 1.11 10.72
C GLN A 50 13.49 1.08 9.36
N THR A 51 14.21 0.72 8.29
CA THR A 51 13.66 0.60 6.94
C THR A 51 12.57 -0.48 6.86
N VAL A 52 12.81 -1.64 7.47
CA VAL A 52 11.81 -2.72 7.58
C VAL A 52 10.58 -2.26 8.34
N GLN A 53 10.77 -1.60 9.49
CA GLN A 53 9.66 -1.11 10.32
C GLN A 53 8.79 -0.09 9.58
N GLU A 54 9.41 0.85 8.86
CA GLU A 54 8.67 1.84 8.07
C GLU A 54 7.91 1.17 6.91
N ALA A 55 8.53 0.19 6.23
CA ALA A 55 7.85 -0.58 5.21
C ALA A 55 6.65 -1.38 5.76
N GLU A 56 6.77 -1.98 6.95
CA GLU A 56 5.67 -2.67 7.63
C GLU A 56 4.55 -1.72 8.06
N ARG A 57 4.91 -0.52 8.51
CA ARG A 57 3.94 0.54 8.81
C ARG A 57 3.15 0.92 7.57
N VAL A 58 3.82 1.20 6.46
CA VAL A 58 3.18 1.53 5.17
C VAL A 58 2.26 0.40 4.71
N LEU A 59 2.67 -0.86 4.87
CA LEU A 59 1.82 -2.02 4.54
C LEU A 59 0.56 -2.07 5.42
N THR A 60 0.68 -1.73 6.71
CA THR A 60 -0.46 -1.66 7.63
C THR A 60 -1.42 -0.54 7.24
N GLU A 61 -0.89 0.64 6.92
CA GLU A 61 -1.67 1.78 6.41
C GLU A 61 -2.37 1.42 5.09
N CYS A 62 -1.67 0.75 4.18
CA CYS A 62 -2.24 0.25 2.92
C CYS A 62 -3.40 -0.72 3.16
N ALA A 63 -3.29 -1.61 4.16
CA ALA A 63 -4.38 -2.51 4.51
C ALA A 63 -5.64 -1.76 4.97
N GLY A 64 -5.48 -0.65 5.71
CA GLY A 64 -6.60 0.23 6.08
C GLY A 64 -7.25 0.90 4.86
N VAL A 65 -6.44 1.43 3.95
CA VAL A 65 -6.94 2.03 2.70
C VAL A 65 -7.65 0.99 1.84
N ARG A 66 -7.15 -0.25 1.78
CA ARG A 66 -7.78 -1.36 1.06
C ARG A 66 -9.18 -1.65 1.57
N GLN A 67 -9.34 -1.75 2.90
CA GLN A 67 -10.65 -1.97 3.52
C GLN A 67 -11.65 -0.86 3.16
N GLU A 68 -11.17 0.38 3.12
CA GLU A 68 -11.99 1.54 2.77
C GLU A 68 -12.38 1.54 1.28
N ILE A 69 -11.45 1.22 0.38
CA ILE A 69 -11.74 1.03 -1.05
C ILE A 69 -12.79 -0.07 -1.25
N GLU A 70 -12.63 -1.22 -0.59
CA GLU A 70 -13.61 -2.31 -0.67
C GLU A 70 -14.98 -1.89 -0.14
N ARG A 71 -15.02 -1.11 0.95
CA ARG A 71 -16.26 -0.55 1.49
C ARG A 71 -16.94 0.36 0.46
N LEU A 72 -16.20 1.26 -0.18
CA LEU A 72 -16.71 2.17 -1.19
C LEU A 72 -17.19 1.42 -2.44
N LEU A 73 -16.42 0.44 -2.93
CA LEU A 73 -16.80 -0.39 -4.08
C LEU A 73 -18.11 -1.15 -3.82
N ARG A 74 -18.32 -1.68 -2.61
CA ARG A 74 -19.59 -2.33 -2.22
C ARG A 74 -20.78 -1.36 -2.20
N GLN A 75 -20.56 -0.08 -1.94
CA GLN A 75 -21.63 0.95 -1.95
C GLN A 75 -21.91 1.49 -3.35
N LEU A 76 -20.90 1.48 -4.22
CA LEU A 76 -20.96 2.00 -5.58
C LEU A 76 -21.32 0.96 -6.64
N ARG A 77 -21.38 -0.33 -6.30
CA ARG A 77 -21.87 -1.42 -7.16
C ARG A 77 -23.33 -1.73 -6.86
#